data_AF-A0A916IVM2-F1
#
_entry.id   AF-A0A916IVM2-F1
#
_cell.length_a   1.000
_cell.length_b   1.000
_cell.length_c   1.000
_cell.angle_alpha   90.00
_cell.angle_beta   90.00
_cell.angle_gamma   90.00
#
_symmetry.space_group_name_H-M   'P 1'
#
loop_
_entity.id
_entity.type
_entity.pdbx_description
1 polymer ?
#
loop_
_entity_poly.entity_id
_entity_poly.type
_entity_poly.pdbx_seq_one_letter_code
_entity_poly.pdbx_strand_id
1 'polypeptide(L)' 'MADDIDLAQERDARNLAEALAVQRTRAKATQHLTATGECLNPHCCEPFAANDEGRLFCGPGCEQDYRRLKRAA' A
#
# COMPACT_ATOMS: atom_id res chain seq x y z
N MET A 1 10.51 9.78 41.26
CA MET A 1 11.19 8.51 40.99
C MET A 1 10.21 7.73 40.13
N ALA A 2 10.54 7.47 38.86
CA ALA A 2 9.67 6.69 37.99
C ALA A 2 9.63 5.26 38.52
N ASP A 3 8.44 4.68 38.66
CA ASP A 3 8.31 3.28 39.02
C ASP A 3 8.50 2.38 37.80
N ASP A 4 8.46 1.06 38.01
CA ASP A 4 8.65 0.10 36.93
C ASP A 4 7.55 0.18 35.85
N ILE A 5 6.37 0.67 36.22
CA ILE A 5 5.22 0.84 35.32
C ILE A 5 5.46 2.05 34.43
N ASP A 6 5.93 3.16 34.99
CA ASP A 6 6.30 4.36 34.24
C ASP A 6 7.37 4.04 33.18
N LEU A 7 8.40 3.28 33.57
CA LEU A 7 9.48 2.85 32.67
C LEU A 7 8.97 1.93 31.54
N ALA A 8 8.03 1.04 31.84
CA ALA A 8 7.40 0.17 30.84
C ALA A 8 6.57 0.99 29.83
N GLN A 9 5.78 1.95 30.31
CA GLN A 9 4.97 2.83 29.46
C GLN A 9 5.84 3.69 28.53
N GLU A 10 6.95 4.23 29.03
CA GLU A 10 7.90 4.98 28.21
C GLU A 10 8.54 4.12 27.12
N ARG A 11 8.77 2.83 27.41
CA ARG A 11 9.32 1.90 26.43
C ARG A 11 8.30 1.57 25.35
N ASP A 12 7.05 1.33 25.73
CA ASP A 12 5.97 1.07 24.77
C ASP A 12 5.67 2.27 23.88
N ALA A 13 5.69 3.49 24.45
CA ALA A 13 5.56 4.73 23.68
C ALA A 13 6.68 4.88 22.64
N ARG A 14 7.92 4.55 23.00
CA ARG A 14 9.06 4.54 22.08
C ARG A 14 8.91 3.50 20.97
N ASN A 15 8.57 2.26 21.33
CA ASN A 15 8.33 1.19 20.36
C ASN A 15 7.23 1.57 19.36
N LEU A 16 6.13 2.16 19.84
CA LEU A 16 5.04 2.62 19.00
C LEU A 16 5.50 3.74 18.04
N ALA A 17 6.23 4.72 18.55
CA ALA A 17 6.75 5.82 17.73
C ALA A 17 7.68 5.32 16.63
N GLU A 18 8.58 4.39 16.93
CA GLU A 18 9.48 3.76 15.95
C GLU A 18 8.70 2.96 14.90
N ALA A 19 7.75 2.13 15.32
CA ALA A 19 6.92 1.35 14.41
C ALA A 19 6.12 2.26 13.46
N LEU A 20 5.55 3.35 13.97
CA LEU A 20 4.84 4.35 13.15
C LEU A 20 5.79 5.08 12.19
N ALA A 21 7.01 5.40 12.61
CA ALA A 21 8.00 6.00 11.73
C ALA A 21 8.36 5.07 10.55
N VAL A 22 8.56 3.78 10.82
CA VAL A 22 8.82 2.76 9.77
C VAL A 22 7.63 2.61 8.83
N GLN A 23 6.40 2.61 9.34
CA GLN A 23 5.21 2.55 8.49
C GLN A 23 5.06 3.80 7.62
N ARG A 24 5.37 4.99 8.15
CA ARG A 24 5.35 6.24 7.38
C ARG A 24 6.41 6.25 6.27
N THR A 25 7.61 5.76 6.54
CA THR A 25 8.66 5.69 5.50
C THR A 25 8.28 4.69 4.41
N ARG A 26 7.74 3.52 4.78
CA ARG A 26 7.19 2.55 3.82
C ARG A 26 6.08 3.14 2.97
N ALA A 27 5.12 3.84 3.58
CA ALA A 27 4.00 4.47 2.88
C ALA A 27 4.48 5.56 1.88
N LYS A 28 5.52 6.32 2.23
CA LYS A 28 6.14 7.30 1.31
C LYS A 28 6.90 6.63 0.17
N ALA A 29 7.50 5.46 0.40
CA ALA A 29 8.28 4.74 -0.60
C ALA A 29 7.40 3.87 -1.52
N THR A 30 6.16 3.55 -1.12
CA THR A 30 5.23 2.82 -1.98
C THR A 30 4.87 3.64 -3.22
N GLN A 31 5.19 3.09 -4.39
CA GLN A 31 4.77 3.66 -5.66
C GLN A 31 3.24 3.62 -5.75
N HIS A 32 2.62 4.79 -5.92
CA HIS A 32 1.20 4.88 -6.20
C HIS A 32 0.95 4.44 -7.65
N LEU A 33 -0.01 3.54 -7.83
CA LEU A 33 -0.47 3.16 -9.16
C LEU A 33 -1.26 4.32 -9.76
N THR A 34 -0.87 4.74 -10.96
CA THR A 34 -1.56 5.78 -11.73
C THR A 34 -2.54 5.14 -12.70
N ALA A 35 -3.77 5.65 -12.76
CA ALA A 35 -4.73 5.23 -13.76
C ALA A 35 -4.27 5.68 -15.15
N THR A 36 -4.16 4.73 -16.09
CA THR A 36 -3.72 4.98 -17.47
C THR A 36 -4.90 5.06 -18.46
N GLY A 37 -6.13 4.92 -17.98
CA GLY A 37 -7.32 4.78 -18.83
C GLY A 37 -7.55 3.36 -19.36
N GLU A 38 -6.69 2.40 -18.99
CA GLU A 38 -6.80 0.98 -19.33
C GLU A 38 -6.47 0.11 -18.11
N CYS A 39 -6.86 -1.16 -18.15
CA CYS A 39 -6.58 -2.12 -17.10
C CYS A 39 -5.07 -2.32 -16.92
N LEU A 40 -4.56 -2.14 -15.70
CA LEU A 40 -3.13 -2.30 -15.39
C LEU A 40 -2.63 -3.74 -15.44
N ASN A 41 -3.50 -4.74 -15.58
CA ASN A 41 -3.09 -6.13 -15.76
C ASN A 41 -2.52 -6.32 -17.18
N PRO A 42 -1.22 -6.69 -17.34
CA PRO A 42 -0.59 -6.85 -18.64
C PRO A 42 -1.20 -7.94 -19.53
N HIS A 43 -2.06 -8.81 -18.98
CA HIS A 43 -2.77 -9.83 -19.74
C HIS A 43 -4.16 -9.39 -20.23
N CYS A 44 -4.72 -8.31 -19.69
CA CYS A 44 -6.08 -7.86 -20.00
C CYS A 44 -6.05 -6.61 -20.87
N CYS A 45 -5.36 -5.55 -20.44
CA CYS A 45 -5.23 -4.26 -21.16
C CYS A 45 -6.54 -3.70 -21.72
N GLU A 46 -7.69 -4.01 -21.12
CA GLU A 46 -8.98 -3.50 -21.58
C GLU A 46 -9.09 -2.00 -21.33
N PRO A 47 -9.58 -1.21 -22.32
CA PRO A 47 -9.78 0.22 -22.15
C PRO A 47 -10.98 0.50 -21.24
N PHE A 48 -10.84 1.49 -20.36
CA PHE A 48 -11.95 1.99 -19.56
C PHE A 48 -12.75 3.03 -20.34
N ALA A 49 -14.03 3.15 -20.02
CA ALA A 49 -14.86 4.22 -20.57
C ALA A 49 -14.32 5.58 -20.12
N ALA A 50 -14.51 6.63 -20.94
CA ALA A 50 -14.02 7.98 -20.66
C ALA A 50 -14.51 8.59 -19.33
N ASN A 51 -15.51 7.97 -18.69
CA ASN A 51 -16.08 8.44 -17.43
C ASN A 51 -15.47 7.73 -16.19
N ASP A 52 -14.58 6.74 -16.39
CA ASP A 52 -13.95 5.95 -15.33
C ASP A 52 -12.50 6.43 -15.04
N GLU A 53 -12.35 7.75 -14.88
CA GLU A 53 -11.07 8.41 -14.56
C GLU A 53 -10.62 8.07 -13.14
N GLY A 54 -9.94 6.93 -12.99
CA GLY A 54 -9.41 6.47 -11.70
C GLY A 54 -9.48 4.96 -11.51
N ARG A 55 -10.16 4.24 -12.40
CA ARG A 55 -10.18 2.79 -12.37
C ARG A 55 -8.81 2.24 -12.77
N LEU A 56 -8.28 1.34 -11.92
CA LEU A 56 -6.98 0.68 -12.14
C LEU A 56 -7.15 -0.71 -12.76
N PHE A 57 -8.24 -1.42 -12.43
CA PHE A 57 -8.46 -2.80 -12.83
C PHE A 57 -9.89 -3.04 -13.33
N CYS A 58 -9.99 -3.90 -14.33
CA CYS A 58 -11.24 -4.41 -14.91
C CYS A 58 -12.14 -5.07 -13.85
N GLY A 59 -11.53 -5.68 -12.83
CA GLY A 59 -12.20 -6.42 -11.76
C GLY A 59 -11.19 -7.08 -10.83
N PRO A 60 -11.67 -7.84 -9.83
CA PRO A 60 -10.83 -8.43 -8.78
C PRO A 60 -9.84 -9.49 -9.33
N GLY A 61 -10.17 -10.17 -10.44
CA GLY A 61 -9.24 -11.09 -11.10
C GLY A 61 -8.01 -10.36 -11.65
N CYS A 62 -8.24 -9.28 -12.40
CA CYS A 62 -7.18 -8.42 -12.95
C CYS A 62 -6.26 -7.87 -11.84
N GLU A 63 -6.82 -7.44 -10.70
CA GLU A 63 -6.04 -6.94 -9.56
C GLU A 63 -5.16 -8.03 -8.93
N GLN A 64 -5.70 -9.24 -8.74
CA GLN A 64 -4.98 -10.35 -8.14
C GLN A 64 -3.81 -10.81 -9.00
N ASP A 65 -4.00 -10.90 -10.31
CA ASP A 65 -2.95 -11.30 -11.25
C ASP A 65 -1.84 -10.27 -11.31
N TYR A 66 -2.19 -8.98 -11.37
CA TYR A 66 -1.21 -7.89 -11.29
C TYR A 66 -0.37 -7.96 -10.01
N ARG A 67 -1.01 -8.21 -8.86
CA ARG A 67 -0.31 -8.37 -7.57
C ARG A 67 0.59 -9.61 -7.55
N ARG A 68 0.18 -10.72 -8.17
CA ARG A 68 1.01 -11.93 -8.30
C ARG A 68 2.24 -11.65 -9.14
N LEU A 69 2.08 -11.00 -10.29
CA LEU A 69 3.17 -10.62 -11.18
C LEU A 69 4.16 -9.66 -10.49
N LYS A 70 3.67 -8.64 -9.78
CA LYS A 70 4.51 -7.67 -9.04
C LYS A 70 5.22 -8.26 -7.82
N ARG A 71 4.76 -9.39 -7.27
CA ARG A 71 5.45 -10.09 -6.17
C ARG A 71 6.52 -11.06 -6.70
N ALA A 72 6.38 -11.53 -7.93
CA ALA A 72 7.31 -12.46 -8.56
C ALA A 72 8.46 -11.76 -9.30
N ALA A 73 8.32 -10.47 -9.59
CA ALA A 73 9.33 -9.59 -10.19
C ALA A 73 10.12 -8.84 -9.12
#